data_AF-A0A4Q6BLC3-F1
#
_entry.id   AF-A0A4Q6BLC3-F1
#
_cell.length_a   1.000
_cell.length_b   1.000
_cell.length_c   1.000
_cell.angle_alpha   90.00
_cell.angle_beta   90.00
_cell.angle_gamma   90.00
#
_symmetry.space_group_name_H-M   'P 1'
#
loop_
_entity.id
_entity.type
_entity.pdbx_description
1 polymer ?
#
loop_
_entity_poly.entity_id
_entity_poly.type
_entity_poly.pdbx_seq_one_letter_code
_entity_poly.pdbx_strand_id
1 'polypeptide(L)'
;MEDNPNLTGLSLYYTNDLNPDISRTGITRGFVNEDRYRIALQHRVPLELEKDAEWRVDANLNILSDNYYLEDFNPDLFRNDPNPDNTIGLFRRDDGTLFSLFTRLRPNEFYRSDTRLPEIAMDFARRPLFDSPILHEGTASFSVVEEEIGSASMSAIRPLLTLPAGDPMVPVLLAQLPAYERELIQTIRSLPPGSPAIPGLATQLFSPGYSRFHTYQELSMPMNVGGWLALTPEVGLGYSRYSNVNGPSKSVDRTHMHAGLEASMKFSKNLGDVQDRNLGLDGLLHVGAPHVVGVETSEEAVASAWLTASELAHPDARFVAADATAWALATDPADRPDVVVVNPPRRGIGPDLARWLQDSAVPCVVYSSCNAVSLAADLAAMPSLVVREARVFDMFPQTTHYEVAVLLERGPRPVDPSTG
;
A
#
# COMPACT_ATOMS: atom_id res chain seq x y z
N MET A 1 4.02 27.93 -14.65
CA MET A 1 3.12 27.16 -13.75
C MET A 1 3.63 25.73 -13.56
N GLU A 2 4.81 25.36 -14.10
CA GLU A 2 5.30 23.98 -14.21
C GLU A 2 6.25 23.52 -13.08
N ASP A 3 6.71 24.39 -12.18
CA ASP A 3 7.77 24.02 -11.19
C ASP A 3 7.42 24.37 -9.73
N ASN A 4 6.26 23.93 -9.24
CA ASN A 4 6.05 23.87 -7.79
C ASN A 4 5.44 22.51 -7.38
N PRO A 5 6.19 21.63 -6.72
CA PRO A 5 5.71 20.31 -6.29
C PRO A 5 4.64 20.40 -5.18
N ASN A 6 4.43 21.58 -4.59
CA ASN A 6 3.29 21.85 -3.71
C ASN A 6 2.05 22.26 -4.54
N LEU A 7 1.38 21.23 -5.05
CA LEU A 7 0.04 21.18 -5.64
C LEU A 7 -0.89 22.33 -5.21
N THR A 8 -1.20 23.23 -6.13
CA THR A 8 -2.32 24.17 -5.96
C THR A 8 -3.03 24.40 -7.30
N GLY A 9 -4.20 23.78 -7.49
CA GLY A 9 -5.05 24.10 -8.62
C GLY A 9 -6.44 23.51 -8.53
N LEU A 10 -7.45 24.37 -8.65
CA LEU A 10 -8.79 23.96 -9.07
C LEU A 10 -8.79 23.84 -10.59
N SER A 11 -9.04 22.64 -11.10
CA SER A 11 -9.21 22.39 -12.53
C SER A 11 -10.68 22.09 -12.83
N LEU A 12 -11.24 22.81 -13.79
CA LEU A 12 -12.62 22.63 -14.24
C LEU A 12 -12.58 22.35 -15.74
N TYR A 13 -13.12 21.21 -16.14
CA TYR A 13 -13.26 20.82 -17.54
C TYR A 13 -14.72 20.49 -17.81
N TYR A 14 -15.24 20.98 -18.93
CA TYR A 14 -16.57 20.67 -19.43
C TYR A 14 -16.51 20.55 -20.95
N THR A 15 -17.22 19.58 -21.50
CA THR A 15 -17.40 19.42 -22.94
C THR A 15 -18.75 18.77 -23.21
N ASN A 16 -19.34 19.13 -24.36
CA ASN A 16 -20.51 18.43 -24.88
C ASN A 16 -20.01 17.43 -25.93
N ASP A 17 -20.07 16.15 -25.59
CA ASP A 17 -19.60 15.04 -26.40
C ASP A 17 -20.69 14.61 -27.38
N LEU A 18 -20.38 14.65 -28.67
CA LEU A 18 -21.33 14.36 -29.74
C LEU A 18 -21.60 12.86 -29.93
N ASN A 19 -20.73 11.98 -29.40
CA ASN A 19 -20.88 10.53 -29.50
C ASN A 19 -20.40 9.83 -28.22
N PRO A 20 -21.00 10.11 -27.05
CA PRO A 20 -20.53 9.63 -25.76
C PRO A 20 -20.71 8.11 -25.60
N ASP A 21 -21.64 7.53 -26.36
CA ASP A 21 -21.98 6.10 -26.36
C ASP A 21 -20.97 5.24 -27.15
N ILE A 22 -19.91 5.82 -27.71
CA ILE A 22 -18.90 5.08 -28.50
C ILE A 22 -17.52 5.37 -27.93
N SER A 23 -16.76 4.31 -27.59
CA SER A 23 -15.39 4.46 -27.15
C SER A 23 -14.47 5.01 -28.25
N ARG A 24 -13.27 5.46 -27.87
CA ARG A 24 -12.20 5.82 -28.83
C ARG A 24 -11.82 4.69 -29.80
N THR A 25 -12.10 3.44 -29.44
CA THR A 25 -11.84 2.24 -30.25
C THR A 25 -13.05 1.79 -31.08
N GLY A 26 -14.15 2.53 -31.06
CA GLY A 26 -15.37 2.21 -31.80
C GLY A 26 -16.26 1.17 -31.14
N ILE A 27 -16.03 0.87 -29.86
CA ILE A 27 -16.86 -0.06 -29.09
C ILE A 27 -18.07 0.70 -28.56
N THR A 28 -19.27 0.23 -28.90
CA THR A 28 -20.53 0.79 -28.39
C THR A 28 -20.65 0.52 -26.89
N ARG A 29 -21.01 1.55 -26.14
CA ARG A 29 -21.28 1.55 -24.70
C ARG A 29 -22.79 1.67 -24.46
N GLY A 30 -23.20 1.49 -23.21
CA GLY A 30 -24.55 1.89 -22.78
C GLY A 30 -24.69 3.41 -22.79
N PHE A 31 -25.85 3.92 -22.35
CA PHE A 31 -26.12 5.35 -22.29
C PHE A 31 -25.05 6.10 -21.47
N VAL A 32 -24.42 7.09 -22.09
CA VAL A 32 -23.52 8.06 -21.45
C VAL A 32 -24.05 9.46 -21.77
N ASN A 33 -24.13 10.33 -20.76
CA ASN A 33 -24.60 11.70 -20.97
C ASN A 33 -23.60 12.48 -21.82
N GLU A 34 -24.08 13.26 -22.79
CA GLU A 34 -23.28 14.14 -23.64
C GLU A 34 -22.56 15.25 -22.84
N ASP A 35 -23.11 15.67 -21.70
CA ASP A 35 -22.50 16.66 -20.82
C ASP A 35 -21.39 16.04 -19.96
N ARG A 36 -20.16 16.02 -20.49
CA ARG A 36 -18.98 15.42 -19.87
C ARG A 36 -18.18 16.46 -19.11
N TYR A 37 -17.84 16.22 -17.84
CA TYR A 37 -17.08 17.16 -17.03
C TYR A 37 -16.13 16.51 -16.03
N ARG A 38 -15.12 17.28 -15.62
CA ARG A 38 -14.22 16.97 -14.50
C ARG A 38 -13.99 18.19 -13.64
N ILE A 39 -14.15 18.03 -12.35
CA ILE A 39 -13.78 19.00 -11.31
C ILE A 39 -12.68 18.35 -10.49
N ALA A 40 -11.48 18.93 -10.51
CA ALA A 40 -10.36 18.43 -9.72
C ALA A 40 -9.81 19.53 -8.80
N LEU A 41 -9.60 19.22 -7.53
CA LEU A 41 -8.96 20.10 -6.56
C LEU A 41 -7.80 19.35 -5.93
N GLN A 42 -6.59 19.84 -6.11
CA GLN A 42 -5.42 19.37 -5.36
C GLN A 42 -4.80 20.56 -4.65
N HIS A 43 -4.81 20.50 -3.32
CA HIS A 43 -4.40 21.62 -2.49
C HIS A 43 -3.81 21.14 -1.17
N ARG A 44 -2.68 21.75 -0.78
CA ARG A 44 -2.08 21.64 0.54
C ARG A 44 -1.98 23.02 1.16
N VAL A 45 -2.59 23.19 2.33
CA VAL A 45 -2.61 24.45 3.08
C VAL A 45 -1.88 24.27 4.40
N PRO A 46 -0.66 24.79 4.57
CA PRO A 46 -0.06 24.88 5.90
C PRO A 46 -0.87 25.86 6.76
N LEU A 47 -1.05 25.54 8.04
CA LEU A 47 -1.76 26.38 9.01
C LEU A 47 -0.79 26.87 10.09
N GLU A 48 -0.69 28.18 10.28
CA GLU A 48 0.13 28.79 11.34
C GLU A 48 -0.67 28.87 12.66
N LEU A 49 -0.85 27.73 13.33
CA LEU A 49 -1.64 27.65 14.58
C LEU A 49 -0.76 27.63 15.84
N GLU A 50 0.27 26.79 15.87
CA GLU A 50 1.20 26.62 17.00
C GLU A 50 2.64 26.68 16.49
N LYS A 51 3.59 27.12 17.33
CA LYS A 51 5.01 27.23 16.94
C LYS A 51 5.76 25.90 16.98
N ASP A 52 5.28 24.96 17.79
CA ASP A 52 5.98 23.71 18.10
C ASP A 52 5.36 22.50 17.37
N ALA A 53 4.42 22.75 16.45
CA ALA A 53 3.78 21.71 15.65
C ALA A 53 3.44 22.24 14.25
N GLU A 54 3.73 21.46 13.22
CA GLU A 54 3.29 21.70 11.85
C GLU A 54 1.83 21.27 11.71
N TRP A 55 0.98 22.19 11.29
CA TRP A 55 -0.40 21.89 10.94
C TRP A 55 -0.59 22.05 9.43
N ARG A 56 -1.32 21.13 8.80
CA ARG A 56 -1.70 21.25 7.39
C ARG A 56 -3.06 20.65 7.10
N VAL A 57 -3.72 21.21 6.09
CA VAL A 57 -4.91 20.65 5.46
C VAL A 57 -4.54 20.20 4.06
N ASP A 58 -4.76 18.92 3.78
CA ASP A 58 -4.58 18.35 2.44
C ASP A 58 -5.97 18.03 1.85
N ALA A 59 -6.19 18.43 0.60
CA ALA A 59 -7.39 18.10 -0.17
C ALA A 59 -6.98 17.58 -1.56
N ASN A 60 -7.50 16.41 -1.92
CA ASN A 60 -7.36 15.82 -3.25
C ASN A 60 -8.74 15.32 -3.67
N LEU A 61 -9.44 16.07 -4.52
CA LEU A 61 -10.78 15.76 -4.99
C LEU A 61 -10.76 15.64 -6.50
N ASN A 62 -11.44 14.63 -7.04
CA ASN A 62 -11.67 14.40 -8.45
C ASN A 62 -13.13 13.94 -8.62
N ILE A 63 -13.97 14.85 -9.10
CA ILE A 63 -15.37 14.59 -9.45
C ILE A 63 -15.46 14.48 -10.96
N LEU A 64 -16.04 13.38 -11.45
CA LEU A 64 -16.18 13.06 -12.86
C LEU A 64 -17.66 12.91 -13.21
N SER A 65 -18.03 13.24 -14.44
CA SER A 65 -19.40 13.04 -14.94
C SER A 65 -19.81 11.57 -15.01
N ASP A 66 -18.86 10.67 -15.29
CA ASP A 66 -19.10 9.27 -15.59
C ASP A 66 -17.79 8.45 -15.53
N ASN A 67 -17.91 7.12 -15.62
CA ASN A 67 -16.80 6.18 -15.54
C ASN A 67 -15.87 6.15 -16.76
N TYR A 68 -16.28 6.71 -17.90
CA TYR A 68 -15.49 6.71 -19.14
C TYR A 68 -14.74 8.03 -19.36
N TYR A 69 -14.99 9.06 -18.53
CA TYR A 69 -14.41 10.40 -18.74
C TYR A 69 -12.88 10.36 -18.86
N LEU A 70 -12.21 9.66 -17.94
CA LEU A 70 -10.75 9.57 -17.96
C LEU A 70 -10.25 8.77 -19.16
N GLU A 71 -10.91 7.67 -19.53
CA GLU A 71 -10.55 6.88 -20.70
C GLU A 71 -10.60 7.71 -22.00
N ASP A 72 -11.62 8.54 -22.14
CA ASP A 72 -11.88 9.29 -23.36
C ASP A 72 -10.99 10.55 -23.47
N PHE A 73 -10.85 11.30 -22.37
CA PHE A 73 -10.25 12.64 -22.36
C PHE A 73 -8.90 12.75 -21.63
N ASN A 74 -8.58 11.82 -20.71
CA ASN A 74 -7.32 11.81 -19.94
C ASN A 74 -6.70 10.41 -19.85
N PRO A 75 -6.29 9.81 -21.00
CA PRO A 75 -5.88 8.41 -21.06
C PRO A 75 -4.60 8.10 -20.28
N ASP A 76 -3.77 9.10 -19.98
CA ASP A 76 -2.58 8.93 -19.14
C ASP A 76 -2.97 8.80 -17.66
N LEU A 77 -3.90 9.63 -17.18
CA LEU A 77 -4.45 9.49 -15.84
C LEU A 77 -5.23 8.18 -15.71
N PHE A 78 -6.04 7.81 -16.71
CA PHE A 78 -6.77 6.54 -16.70
C PHE A 78 -5.85 5.31 -16.58
N ARG A 79 -4.67 5.34 -17.22
CA ARG A 79 -3.69 4.24 -17.14
C ARG A 79 -3.04 4.11 -15.77
N ASN A 80 -2.84 5.23 -15.07
CA ASN A 80 -2.16 5.26 -13.78
C ASN A 80 -3.13 5.14 -12.60
N ASP A 81 -4.26 5.83 -12.68
CA ASP A 81 -5.28 5.96 -11.65
C ASP A 81 -6.68 6.09 -12.30
N PRO A 82 -7.30 4.97 -12.70
CA PRO A 82 -8.61 4.98 -13.36
C PRO A 82 -9.77 5.37 -12.42
N ASN A 83 -9.58 5.23 -11.11
CA ASN A 83 -10.59 5.47 -10.08
C ASN A 83 -10.01 6.42 -9.02
N PRO A 84 -9.81 7.70 -9.35
CA PRO A 84 -9.05 8.61 -8.51
C PRO A 84 -9.70 8.81 -7.15
N ASP A 85 -8.84 8.84 -6.14
CA ASP A 85 -9.26 9.03 -4.77
C ASP A 85 -9.68 10.45 -4.47
N ASN A 86 -10.63 10.55 -3.54
CA ASN A 86 -11.23 11.78 -3.09
C ASN A 86 -11.05 11.89 -1.58
N THR A 87 -10.16 12.76 -1.13
CA THR A 87 -9.73 12.83 0.26
C THR A 87 -9.63 14.25 0.76
N ILE A 88 -9.95 14.44 2.03
CA ILE A 88 -9.71 15.67 2.77
C ILE A 88 -9.15 15.28 4.13
N GLY A 89 -8.07 15.92 4.56
CA GLY A 89 -7.47 15.63 5.86
C GLY A 89 -6.88 16.85 6.53
N LEU A 90 -6.98 16.88 7.85
CA LEU A 90 -6.25 17.77 8.75
C LEU A 90 -5.16 16.95 9.43
N PHE A 91 -3.93 17.44 9.36
CA PHE A 91 -2.77 16.78 9.92
C PHE A 91 -2.05 17.73 10.88
N ARG A 92 -1.59 17.19 12.00
CA ARG A 92 -0.71 17.87 12.95
C ARG A 92 0.50 16.97 13.19
N ARG A 93 1.69 17.51 13.02
CA ARG A 93 2.94 16.81 13.29
C ARG A 93 3.80 17.62 14.27
N ASP A 94 4.32 16.96 15.28
CA ASP A 94 5.42 17.46 16.10
C ASP A 94 6.54 16.40 16.18
N ASP A 95 7.58 16.64 16.98
CA ASP A 95 8.74 15.74 17.09
C ASP A 95 8.39 14.35 17.64
N GLY A 96 7.25 14.21 18.33
CA GLY A 96 6.88 12.96 19.00
C GLY A 96 5.59 12.32 18.49
N THR A 97 4.76 13.06 17.74
CA THR A 97 3.43 12.62 17.37
C THR A 97 3.01 13.07 15.96
N LEU A 98 2.26 12.21 15.29
CA LEU A 98 1.50 12.53 14.09
C LEU A 98 0.02 12.29 14.38
N PHE A 99 -0.76 13.36 14.39
CA PHE A 99 -2.21 13.29 14.44
C PHE A 99 -2.78 13.49 13.03
N SER A 100 -3.72 12.62 12.66
CA SER A 100 -4.41 12.66 11.37
C SER A 100 -5.93 12.59 11.62
N LEU A 101 -6.66 13.61 11.16
CA LEU A 101 -8.10 13.57 10.97
C LEU A 101 -8.36 13.57 9.47
N PHE A 102 -8.72 12.41 8.95
CA PHE A 102 -8.79 12.14 7.52
C PHE A 102 -10.19 11.68 7.11
N THR A 103 -10.57 11.98 5.89
CA THR A 103 -11.83 11.53 5.29
C THR A 103 -11.61 11.14 3.84
N ARG A 104 -12.10 9.95 3.48
CA ARG A 104 -12.20 9.49 2.09
C ARG A 104 -13.65 9.54 1.65
N LEU A 105 -13.92 10.32 0.62
CA LEU A 105 -15.22 10.56 0.01
C LEU A 105 -15.41 9.67 -1.22
N ARG A 106 -16.65 9.37 -1.58
CA ARG A 106 -17.01 8.74 -2.86
C ARG A 106 -17.98 9.63 -3.64
N PRO A 107 -17.51 10.74 -4.26
CA PRO A 107 -18.38 11.54 -5.13
C PRO A 107 -18.68 10.86 -6.47
N ASN A 108 -17.87 9.87 -6.86
CA ASN A 108 -18.02 9.11 -8.10
C ASN A 108 -18.63 7.74 -7.79
N GLU A 109 -19.94 7.59 -7.97
CA GLU A 109 -20.67 6.37 -7.54
C GLU A 109 -20.50 5.18 -8.49
N PHE A 110 -19.85 5.35 -9.63
CA PHE A 110 -19.83 4.36 -10.72
C PHE A 110 -18.78 3.24 -10.56
N TYR A 111 -17.85 3.37 -9.62
CA TYR A 111 -16.94 2.30 -9.20
C TYR A 111 -17.12 1.94 -7.73
N ARG A 112 -16.75 0.70 -7.38
CA ARG A 112 -16.72 0.25 -5.98
C ARG A 112 -15.55 0.93 -5.27
N SER A 113 -15.81 1.59 -4.14
CA SER A 113 -14.78 2.14 -3.26
C SER A 113 -15.26 2.19 -1.83
N ASP A 114 -14.32 2.18 -0.88
CA ASP A 114 -14.58 2.50 0.51
C ASP A 114 -14.66 4.02 0.73
N THR A 115 -15.48 4.39 1.70
CA THR A 115 -15.52 5.71 2.32
C THR A 115 -14.97 5.59 3.72
N ARG A 116 -14.37 6.68 4.23
CA ARG A 116 -13.83 6.75 5.59
C ARG A 116 -14.35 8.03 6.23
N LEU A 117 -15.38 7.93 7.06
CA LEU A 117 -16.20 9.06 7.51
C LEU A 117 -16.47 9.04 9.02
N PRO A 118 -15.53 9.51 9.88
CA PRO A 118 -14.16 9.88 9.59
C PRO A 118 -13.16 8.76 9.91
N GLU A 119 -11.88 8.99 9.59
CA GLU A 119 -10.74 8.28 10.14
C GLU A 119 -9.90 9.23 11.00
N ILE A 120 -9.63 8.82 12.23
CA ILE A 120 -8.80 9.52 13.20
C ILE A 120 -7.65 8.60 13.54
N ALA A 121 -6.42 9.07 13.41
CA ALA A 121 -5.23 8.32 13.76
C ALA A 121 -4.26 9.19 14.56
N MET A 122 -3.53 8.54 15.47
CA MET A 122 -2.46 9.11 16.26
C MET A 122 -1.30 8.12 16.27
N ASP A 123 -0.19 8.53 15.69
CA ASP A 123 1.06 7.78 15.69
C ASP A 123 2.03 8.42 16.67
N PHE A 124 2.69 7.60 17.48
CA PHE A 124 3.67 7.99 18.48
C PHE A 124 5.04 7.52 18.01
N ALA A 125 5.92 8.49 17.74
CA ALA A 125 7.30 8.20 17.39
C ALA A 125 8.05 7.59 18.59
N ARG A 126 9.04 6.74 18.29
CA ARG A 126 9.84 6.03 19.28
C ARG A 126 10.61 7.01 20.18
N ARG A 127 10.28 7.03 21.47
CA ARG A 127 10.90 7.96 22.42
C ARG A 127 10.98 7.44 23.85
N PRO A 128 11.90 7.96 24.68
CA PRO A 128 11.98 7.60 26.09
C PRO A 128 10.67 7.82 26.83
N LEU A 129 10.25 6.82 27.59
CA LEU A 129 9.08 6.90 28.46
C LEU A 129 9.52 7.45 29.83
N PHE A 130 9.03 8.64 30.22
CA PHE A 130 9.27 9.27 31.53
C PHE A 130 10.74 9.27 31.98
N ASP A 131 11.66 9.76 31.13
CA ASP A 131 13.11 9.82 31.40
C ASP A 131 13.77 8.45 31.68
N SER A 132 13.17 7.36 31.23
CA SER A 132 13.72 6.01 31.36
C SER A 132 14.46 5.57 30.08
N PRO A 133 15.36 4.56 30.15
CA PRO A 133 15.96 3.95 28.97
C PRO A 133 14.97 3.11 28.14
N ILE A 134 13.71 3.01 28.58
CA ILE A 134 12.66 2.30 27.86
C ILE A 134 12.08 3.27 26.83
N LEU A 135 12.18 2.88 25.57
CA LEU A 135 11.57 3.57 24.45
C LEU A 135 10.14 3.06 24.27
N HIS A 136 9.24 3.98 23.95
CA HIS A 136 7.84 3.71 23.64
C HIS A 136 7.53 4.22 22.24
N GLU A 137 6.85 3.39 21.46
CA GLU A 137 6.22 3.77 20.20
C GLU A 137 4.84 3.12 20.10
N GLY A 138 4.02 3.62 19.18
CA GLY A 138 2.72 3.01 18.98
C GLY A 138 1.83 3.77 18.03
N THR A 139 0.65 3.19 17.81
CA THR A 139 -0.39 3.76 16.97
C THR A 139 -1.74 3.58 17.65
N ALA A 140 -2.64 4.52 17.43
CA ALA A 140 -4.03 4.43 17.83
C ALA A 140 -4.90 5.04 16.74
N SER A 141 -5.90 4.30 16.27
CA SER A 141 -6.81 4.80 15.24
C SER A 141 -8.25 4.37 15.47
N PHE A 142 -9.15 5.21 15.00
CA PHE A 142 -10.57 4.96 14.91
C PHE A 142 -11.05 5.34 13.51
N SER A 143 -11.73 4.43 12.81
CA SER A 143 -12.24 4.69 11.47
C SER A 143 -13.64 4.13 11.32
N VAL A 144 -14.56 4.90 10.73
CA VAL A 144 -15.83 4.38 10.22
C VAL A 144 -15.66 4.14 8.72
N VAL A 145 -15.69 2.87 8.31
CA VAL A 145 -15.45 2.43 6.95
C VAL A 145 -16.75 1.87 6.38
N GLU A 146 -17.16 2.37 5.24
CA GLU A 146 -18.27 1.80 4.47
C GLU A 146 -17.83 1.62 3.02
N GLU A 147 -17.94 0.40 2.51
CA GLU A 147 -17.70 0.13 1.09
C GLU A 147 -19.04 0.04 0.39
N GLU A 148 -19.17 0.70 -0.75
CA GLU A 148 -20.37 0.61 -1.56
C GLU A 148 -20.02 0.17 -2.97
N ILE A 149 -20.91 -0.62 -3.54
CA ILE A 149 -20.80 -1.11 -4.90
C ILE A 149 -21.05 -0.01 -5.94
N GLY A 150 -20.33 -0.11 -7.06
CA GLY A 150 -20.48 0.82 -8.17
C GLY A 150 -21.85 0.72 -8.85
N SER A 151 -22.40 1.84 -9.30
CA SER A 151 -23.71 1.92 -9.99
C SER A 151 -23.77 1.06 -11.26
N ALA A 152 -22.64 0.91 -11.97
CA ALA A 152 -22.52 0.03 -13.13
C ALA A 152 -22.72 -1.44 -12.74
N SER A 153 -22.03 -1.91 -11.70
CA SER A 153 -22.21 -3.26 -11.15
C SER A 153 -23.63 -3.48 -10.61
N MET A 154 -24.19 -2.48 -9.93
CA MET A 154 -25.56 -2.54 -9.41
C MET A 154 -26.60 -2.78 -10.48
N SER A 155 -26.43 -2.17 -11.66
CA SER A 155 -27.33 -2.35 -12.80
C SER A 155 -27.36 -3.81 -13.30
N ALA A 156 -26.24 -4.53 -13.20
CA ALA A 156 -26.15 -5.94 -13.55
C ALA A 156 -26.61 -6.86 -12.40
N ILE A 157 -26.34 -6.51 -11.15
CA ILE A 157 -26.69 -7.32 -9.98
C ILE A 157 -28.18 -7.33 -9.70
N ARG A 158 -28.87 -6.21 -9.84
CA ARG A 158 -30.29 -6.09 -9.46
C ARG A 158 -31.20 -7.08 -10.21
N PRO A 159 -31.07 -7.28 -11.55
CA PRO A 159 -31.76 -8.36 -12.24
C PRO A 159 -31.24 -9.75 -11.83
N LEU A 160 -29.93 -9.92 -11.61
CA LEU A 160 -29.35 -11.19 -11.16
C LEU A 160 -29.86 -11.66 -9.78
N LEU A 161 -30.55 -10.84 -8.99
CA LEU A 161 -31.20 -11.29 -7.77
C LEU A 161 -32.61 -11.87 -7.99
N THR A 162 -33.26 -11.53 -9.12
CA THR A 162 -34.67 -11.89 -9.37
C THR A 162 -34.83 -12.88 -10.51
N LEU A 163 -33.88 -12.93 -11.45
CA LEU A 163 -33.94 -13.83 -12.60
C LEU A 163 -33.87 -15.32 -12.19
N PRO A 164 -34.66 -16.21 -12.82
CA PRO A 164 -34.56 -17.65 -12.63
C PRO A 164 -33.16 -18.20 -12.95
N ALA A 165 -32.78 -19.34 -12.33
CA ALA A 165 -31.45 -19.94 -12.51
C ALA A 165 -31.09 -20.27 -13.97
N GLY A 166 -32.07 -20.57 -14.82
CA GLY A 166 -31.90 -20.91 -16.23
C GLY A 166 -32.15 -19.78 -17.22
N ASP A 167 -32.30 -18.53 -16.76
CA ASP A 167 -32.57 -17.41 -17.64
C ASP A 167 -31.33 -17.08 -18.51
N PRO A 168 -31.49 -16.90 -19.85
CA PRO A 168 -30.37 -16.66 -20.76
C PRO A 168 -29.63 -15.34 -20.48
N MET A 169 -30.23 -14.39 -19.74
CA MET A 169 -29.57 -13.15 -19.34
C MET A 169 -28.57 -13.32 -18.19
N VAL A 170 -28.68 -14.40 -17.41
CA VAL A 170 -27.78 -14.65 -16.27
C VAL A 170 -26.30 -14.69 -16.68
N PRO A 171 -25.85 -15.49 -17.66
CA PRO A 171 -24.45 -15.49 -18.07
C PRO A 171 -23.99 -14.15 -18.63
N VAL A 172 -24.88 -13.41 -19.31
CA VAL A 172 -24.58 -12.09 -19.88
C VAL A 172 -24.30 -11.07 -18.78
N LEU A 173 -25.17 -11.01 -17.77
CA LEU A 173 -25.02 -10.07 -16.65
C LEU A 173 -23.84 -10.46 -15.74
N LEU A 174 -23.60 -11.76 -15.51
CA LEU A 174 -22.44 -12.22 -14.74
C LEU A 174 -21.11 -11.85 -15.40
N ALA A 175 -21.05 -11.83 -16.74
CA ALA A 175 -19.85 -11.44 -17.47
C ALA A 175 -19.52 -9.94 -17.31
N GLN A 176 -20.52 -9.10 -17.00
CA GLN A 176 -20.33 -7.67 -16.75
C GLN A 176 -19.76 -7.36 -15.36
N LEU A 177 -19.83 -8.32 -14.43
CA LEU A 177 -19.37 -8.12 -13.05
C LEU A 177 -17.87 -8.42 -12.91
N PRO A 178 -17.15 -7.64 -12.07
CA PRO A 178 -15.86 -8.01 -11.52
C PRO A 178 -15.88 -9.40 -10.86
N ALA A 179 -14.72 -10.05 -10.79
CA ALA A 179 -14.60 -11.43 -10.29
C ALA A 179 -15.22 -11.62 -8.90
N TYR A 180 -14.94 -10.69 -7.97
CA TYR A 180 -15.45 -10.74 -6.59
C TYR A 180 -16.98 -10.69 -6.52
N GLU A 181 -17.60 -9.71 -7.19
CA GLU A 181 -19.05 -9.53 -7.19
C GLU A 181 -19.76 -10.70 -7.89
N ARG A 182 -19.16 -11.21 -8.96
CA ARG A 182 -19.63 -12.39 -9.68
C ARG A 182 -19.65 -13.62 -8.76
N GLU A 183 -18.58 -13.85 -8.01
CA GLU A 183 -18.46 -14.98 -7.07
C GLU A 183 -19.50 -14.89 -5.94
N LEU A 184 -19.66 -13.72 -5.34
CA LEU A 184 -20.66 -13.50 -4.29
C LEU A 184 -22.08 -13.74 -4.81
N ILE A 185 -22.43 -13.22 -5.98
CA ILE A 185 -23.76 -13.44 -6.58
C ILE A 185 -23.98 -14.90 -6.93
N GLN A 186 -22.99 -15.58 -7.52
CA GLN A 186 -23.09 -17.01 -7.81
C GLN A 186 -23.31 -17.81 -6.52
N THR A 187 -22.61 -17.46 -5.45
CA THR A 187 -22.79 -18.06 -4.13
C THR A 187 -24.20 -17.82 -3.60
N ILE A 188 -24.68 -16.57 -3.60
CA ILE A 188 -26.04 -16.23 -3.16
C ILE A 188 -27.10 -17.01 -3.95
N ARG A 189 -26.95 -17.10 -5.27
CA ARG A 189 -27.89 -17.83 -6.17
C ARG A 189 -27.83 -19.35 -6.00
N SER A 190 -26.71 -19.90 -5.51
CA SER A 190 -26.58 -21.32 -5.22
C SER A 190 -27.27 -21.75 -3.92
N LEU A 191 -27.54 -20.80 -3.02
CA LEU A 191 -28.15 -21.07 -1.72
C LEU A 191 -29.68 -21.22 -1.84
N PRO A 192 -30.30 -22.09 -1.01
CA PRO A 192 -31.76 -22.17 -0.92
C PRO A 192 -32.37 -20.82 -0.49
N PRO A 193 -33.55 -20.44 -1.02
CA PRO A 193 -34.27 -19.25 -0.57
C PRO A 193 -34.47 -19.25 0.95
N GLY A 194 -34.15 -18.13 1.60
CA GLY A 194 -34.25 -17.99 3.06
C GLY A 194 -33.08 -18.56 3.86
N SER A 195 -32.00 -19.01 3.21
CA SER A 195 -30.77 -19.41 3.90
C SER A 195 -30.26 -18.30 4.83
N PRO A 196 -29.88 -18.62 6.08
CA PRO A 196 -29.39 -17.62 7.05
C PRO A 196 -28.06 -16.98 6.64
N ALA A 197 -27.35 -17.55 5.64
CA ALA A 197 -26.13 -16.97 5.09
C ALA A 197 -26.40 -15.83 4.09
N ILE A 198 -27.58 -15.79 3.45
CA ILE A 198 -27.91 -14.80 2.41
C ILE A 198 -27.81 -13.37 2.94
N PRO A 199 -28.37 -13.01 4.12
CA PRO A 199 -28.24 -11.66 4.65
C PRO A 199 -26.79 -11.20 4.82
N GLY A 200 -25.90 -12.07 5.31
CA GLY A 200 -24.47 -11.74 5.48
C GLY A 200 -23.75 -11.53 4.15
N LEU A 201 -23.98 -12.41 3.17
CA LEU A 201 -23.42 -12.28 1.82
C LEU A 201 -23.98 -11.05 1.09
N ALA A 202 -25.26 -10.73 1.28
CA ALA A 202 -25.87 -9.53 0.73
C ALA A 202 -25.25 -8.26 1.33
N THR A 203 -25.03 -8.22 2.65
CA THR A 203 -24.30 -7.13 3.30
C THR A 203 -22.91 -6.98 2.71
N GLN A 204 -22.14 -8.07 2.61
CA GLN A 204 -20.79 -8.07 2.03
C GLN A 204 -20.76 -7.60 0.57
N LEU A 205 -21.81 -7.91 -0.19
CA LEU A 205 -21.92 -7.51 -1.59
C LEU A 205 -22.24 -6.02 -1.75
N PHE A 206 -23.28 -5.54 -1.06
CA PHE A 206 -23.87 -4.24 -1.33
C PHE A 206 -23.23 -3.10 -0.54
N SER A 207 -23.09 -3.27 0.76
CA SER A 207 -22.68 -2.17 1.65
C SER A 207 -22.06 -2.68 2.96
N PRO A 208 -20.90 -3.37 2.94
CA PRO A 208 -20.25 -3.72 4.18
C PRO A 208 -19.76 -2.44 4.86
N GLY A 209 -20.25 -2.21 6.08
CA GLY A 209 -19.92 -1.04 6.88
C GLY A 209 -19.54 -1.46 8.29
N TYR A 210 -18.41 -0.96 8.78
CA TYR A 210 -17.93 -1.21 10.14
C TYR A 210 -17.16 -0.02 10.70
N SER A 211 -17.18 0.11 12.02
CA SER A 211 -16.22 0.94 12.74
C SER A 211 -15.07 0.07 13.22
N ARG A 212 -13.84 0.57 13.08
CA ARG A 212 -12.62 -0.08 13.56
C ARG A 212 -11.97 0.82 14.59
N PHE A 213 -11.79 0.31 15.79
CA PHE A 213 -10.80 0.82 16.72
C PHE A 213 -9.57 -0.07 16.64
N HIS A 214 -8.39 0.51 16.51
CA HIS A 214 -7.12 -0.21 16.53
C HIS A 214 -6.13 0.53 17.41
N THR A 215 -5.38 -0.20 18.22
CA THR A 215 -4.18 0.34 18.86
C THR A 215 -3.10 -0.71 18.91
N TYR A 216 -1.85 -0.27 18.75
CA TYR A 216 -0.65 -1.04 18.98
C TYR A 216 0.30 -0.21 19.81
N GLN A 217 0.88 -0.81 20.85
CA GLN A 217 1.81 -0.16 21.76
C GLN A 217 3.02 -1.08 21.94
N GLU A 218 4.21 -0.54 21.71
CA GLU A 218 5.47 -1.27 21.85
C GLU A 218 6.42 -0.57 22.82
N LEU A 219 7.09 -1.37 23.64
CA LEU A 219 8.17 -0.95 24.50
C LEU A 219 9.45 -1.66 24.08
N SER A 220 10.52 -0.91 23.88
CA SER A 220 11.84 -1.44 23.57
C SER A 220 12.89 -0.86 24.51
N MET A 221 13.97 -1.61 24.77
CA MET A 221 15.03 -1.17 25.67
C MET A 221 16.39 -1.46 25.03
N PRO A 222 16.99 -0.51 24.30
CA PRO A 222 18.30 -0.72 23.69
C PRO A 222 19.40 -0.82 24.75
N MET A 223 20.26 -1.82 24.59
CA MET A 223 21.35 -2.14 25.52
C MET A 223 22.64 -2.37 24.73
N ASN A 224 23.75 -1.79 25.18
CA ASN A 224 25.07 -2.10 24.64
C ASN A 224 25.83 -3.05 25.56
N VAL A 225 26.16 -4.24 25.06
CA VAL A 225 26.94 -5.27 25.75
C VAL A 225 28.38 -5.25 25.22
N GLY A 226 29.30 -4.71 26.03
CA GLY A 226 30.73 -4.71 25.71
C GLY A 226 31.15 -3.82 24.54
N GLY A 227 30.27 -2.95 24.02
CA GLY A 227 30.57 -2.01 22.93
C GLY A 227 30.67 -2.63 21.53
N TRP A 228 30.54 -3.95 21.42
CA TRP A 228 30.57 -4.71 20.16
C TRP A 228 29.21 -5.33 19.80
N LEU A 229 28.27 -5.38 20.76
CA LEU A 229 26.95 -5.96 20.60
C LEU A 229 25.90 -5.00 21.16
N ALA A 230 24.98 -4.55 20.32
CA ALA A 230 23.75 -3.90 20.74
C ALA A 230 22.61 -4.92 20.73
N LEU A 231 21.83 -4.94 21.80
CA LEU A 231 20.66 -5.79 21.99
C LEU A 231 19.47 -4.89 22.34
N THR A 232 18.36 -5.05 21.64
CA THR A 232 17.12 -4.32 21.90
C THR A 232 15.99 -5.34 22.10
N PRO A 233 15.76 -5.82 23.32
CA PRO A 233 14.52 -6.51 23.65
C PRO A 233 13.33 -5.58 23.41
N GLU A 234 12.26 -6.14 22.85
CA GLU A 234 11.03 -5.43 22.52
C GLU A 234 9.80 -6.26 22.91
N VAL A 235 8.75 -5.58 23.36
CA VAL A 235 7.46 -6.18 23.67
C VAL A 235 6.34 -5.28 23.19
N GLY A 236 5.47 -5.84 22.34
CA GLY A 236 4.35 -5.16 21.74
C GLY A 236 3.02 -5.80 22.12
N LEU A 237 1.99 -4.97 22.30
CA LEU A 237 0.62 -5.40 22.48
C LEU A 237 -0.27 -4.56 21.57
N GLY A 238 -1.12 -5.22 20.80
CA GLY A 238 -2.15 -4.52 20.06
C GLY A 238 -3.51 -5.18 20.13
N TYR A 239 -4.51 -4.35 19.92
CA TYR A 239 -5.91 -4.68 20.03
C TYR A 239 -6.68 -3.99 18.90
N SER A 240 -7.47 -4.76 18.17
CA SER A 240 -8.36 -4.24 17.13
C SER A 240 -9.78 -4.72 17.40
N ARG A 241 -10.74 -3.80 17.37
CA ARG A 241 -12.17 -4.10 17.46
C ARG A 241 -12.87 -3.62 16.21
N TYR A 242 -13.55 -4.53 15.55
CA TYR A 242 -14.42 -4.29 14.41
C TYR A 242 -15.86 -4.38 14.89
N SER A 243 -16.60 -3.28 14.84
CA SER A 243 -18.01 -3.23 15.19
C SER A 243 -18.82 -2.91 13.94
N ASN A 244 -19.67 -3.84 13.51
CA ASN A 244 -20.45 -3.64 12.30
C ASN A 244 -21.38 -2.43 12.46
N VAL A 245 -21.42 -1.64 11.41
CA VAL A 245 -22.37 -0.54 11.21
C VAL A 245 -23.55 -1.06 10.38
N ASN A 246 -23.26 -1.86 9.34
CA ASN A 246 -24.25 -2.38 8.42
C ASN A 246 -24.34 -3.92 8.47
N GLY A 247 -25.56 -4.45 8.57
CA GLY A 247 -25.85 -5.88 8.44
C GLY A 247 -25.84 -6.72 9.73
N PRO A 248 -26.08 -8.03 9.61
CA PRO A 248 -26.32 -8.94 10.75
C PRO A 248 -25.04 -9.50 11.37
N SER A 249 -23.87 -9.13 10.85
CA SER A 249 -22.59 -9.66 11.31
C SER A 249 -22.35 -9.29 12.78
N LYS A 250 -21.57 -10.12 13.49
CA LYS A 250 -21.15 -9.83 14.88
C LYS A 250 -19.87 -9.01 14.90
N SER A 251 -19.66 -8.23 15.98
CA SER A 251 -18.38 -7.58 16.23
C SER A 251 -17.25 -8.62 16.36
N VAL A 252 -16.06 -8.24 15.93
CA VAL A 252 -14.85 -9.08 15.98
C VAL A 252 -13.76 -8.34 16.73
N ASP A 253 -13.14 -9.01 17.69
CA ASP A 253 -11.99 -8.51 18.44
C ASP A 253 -10.74 -9.32 18.03
N ARG A 254 -9.61 -8.65 17.83
CA ARG A 254 -8.31 -9.28 17.56
C ARG A 254 -7.26 -8.68 18.48
N THR A 255 -6.66 -9.52 19.32
CA THR A 255 -5.51 -9.15 20.16
C THR A 255 -4.27 -9.81 19.58
N HIS A 256 -3.20 -9.05 19.43
CA HIS A 256 -1.89 -9.55 19.01
C HIS A 256 -0.85 -9.13 20.05
N MET A 257 0.08 -10.05 20.32
CA MET A 257 1.19 -9.84 21.24
C MET A 257 2.47 -10.14 20.49
N HIS A 258 3.47 -9.31 20.73
CA HIS A 258 4.79 -9.40 20.14
C HIS A 258 5.82 -9.42 21.28
N ALA A 259 6.80 -10.30 21.19
CA ALA A 259 7.98 -10.28 22.03
C ALA A 259 9.17 -10.63 21.14
N GLY A 260 10.09 -9.68 21.00
CA GLY A 260 11.22 -9.74 20.09
C GLY A 260 12.54 -9.42 20.78
N LEU A 261 13.63 -9.68 20.08
CA LEU A 261 14.96 -9.26 20.45
C LEU A 261 15.71 -8.91 19.17
N GLU A 262 15.96 -7.62 18.98
CA GLU A 262 16.88 -7.17 17.95
C GLU A 262 18.31 -7.30 18.47
N ALA A 263 19.23 -7.78 17.63
CA ALA A 263 20.65 -7.89 17.96
C ALA A 263 21.48 -7.39 16.78
N SER A 264 22.28 -6.35 17.01
CA SER A 264 23.26 -5.87 16.04
C SER A 264 24.67 -5.97 16.59
N MET A 265 25.59 -6.49 15.78
CA MET A 265 26.98 -6.68 16.16
C MET A 265 27.87 -5.78 15.30
N LYS A 266 28.77 -5.04 15.95
CA LYS A 266 29.79 -4.24 15.29
C LYS A 266 31.17 -4.77 15.65
N PHE A 267 31.78 -5.48 14.72
CA PHE A 267 33.20 -5.85 14.82
C PHE A 267 34.02 -4.71 14.24
N SER A 268 34.76 -4.01 15.09
CA SER A 268 35.77 -3.05 14.65
C SER A 268 37.14 -3.55 15.07
N LYS A 269 38.04 -3.74 14.10
CA LYS A 269 39.45 -4.04 14.37
C LYS A 269 40.25 -2.80 13.97
N ASN A 270 40.82 -2.14 14.98
CA ASN A 270 41.81 -1.10 14.75
C ASN A 270 43.14 -1.77 14.38
N LEU A 271 43.55 -1.64 13.12
CA LEU A 271 44.84 -2.09 12.59
C LEU A 271 45.87 -0.96 12.75
N GLY A 272 45.95 -0.38 13.96
CA GLY A 272 46.67 0.85 14.29
C GLY A 272 48.18 0.86 13.99
N ASP A 273 48.73 -0.26 13.53
CA ASP A 273 50.13 -0.38 13.12
C ASP A 273 50.36 -0.02 11.64
N VAL A 274 49.30 0.21 10.85
CA VAL A 274 49.45 0.66 9.46
C VAL A 274 49.55 2.18 9.42
N GLN A 275 50.77 2.68 9.22
CA GLN A 275 51.05 4.10 8.99
C GLN A 275 51.73 4.26 7.63
N ASP A 276 51.16 5.13 6.77
CA ASP A 276 51.82 5.55 5.53
C ASP A 276 51.86 7.08 5.48
N ARG A 277 53.06 7.62 5.67
CA ARG A 277 53.31 9.07 5.68
C ARG A 277 53.24 9.73 4.31
N ASN A 278 53.39 8.97 3.22
CA ASN A 278 53.24 9.51 1.87
C ASN A 278 51.76 9.68 1.50
N LEU A 279 50.88 8.87 2.10
CA LEU A 279 49.42 8.94 1.93
C LEU A 279 48.68 9.66 3.07
N GLY A 280 49.37 10.01 4.16
CA GLY A 280 48.77 10.68 5.33
C GLY A 280 47.88 9.77 6.19
N LEU A 281 48.12 8.46 6.18
CA LEU A 281 47.34 7.48 6.92
C LEU A 281 47.98 7.20 8.30
N ASP A 282 47.26 7.52 9.38
CA ASP A 282 47.66 7.29 10.79
C ASP A 282 46.81 6.19 11.47
N GLY A 283 46.52 5.13 10.72
CA GLY A 283 45.77 3.95 11.18
C GLY A 283 44.71 3.49 10.19
N LEU A 284 44.31 2.21 10.30
CA LEU A 284 43.24 1.60 9.50
C LEU A 284 42.18 1.01 10.44
N LEU A 285 40.92 1.41 10.27
CA LEU A 285 39.78 0.86 11.00
C LEU A 285 39.00 -0.07 10.08
N HIS A 286 39.00 -1.37 10.36
CA HIS A 286 38.17 -2.33 9.64
C HIS A 286 36.85 -2.51 10.39
N VAL A 287 35.73 -2.12 9.76
CA VAL A 287 34.36 -2.28 10.27
C VAL A 287 33.62 -3.27 9.36
N GLY A 288 33.07 -4.34 9.92
CA GLY A 288 32.12 -5.20 9.22
C GLY A 288 30.71 -4.92 9.72
N ALA A 289 29.84 -4.41 8.86
CA ALA A 289 28.43 -4.13 9.15
C ALA A 289 27.56 -4.42 7.91
N PRO A 290 26.31 -4.90 8.08
CA PRO A 290 25.39 -5.06 6.97
C PRO A 290 25.03 -3.68 6.38
N HIS A 291 25.23 -3.52 5.08
CA HIS A 291 24.88 -2.31 4.34
C HIS A 291 23.47 -2.45 3.75
N VAL A 292 22.63 -1.43 3.96
CA VAL A 292 21.28 -1.38 3.40
C VAL A 292 21.16 -0.17 2.49
N VAL A 293 20.60 -0.36 1.29
CA VAL A 293 20.24 0.74 0.38
C VAL A 293 18.73 0.72 0.17
N GLY A 294 18.06 1.77 0.63
CA GLY A 294 16.64 2.02 0.35
C GLY A 294 16.49 2.97 -0.84
N VAL A 295 15.56 2.65 -1.75
CA VAL A 295 15.36 3.41 -2.99
C VAL A 295 13.88 3.69 -3.11
N GLU A 296 13.51 4.96 -3.09
CA GLU A 296 12.12 5.41 -3.07
C GLU A 296 11.99 6.66 -3.93
N THR A 297 10.89 6.80 -4.66
CA THR A 297 10.63 7.96 -5.51
C THR A 297 10.19 9.20 -4.74
N SER A 298 9.53 9.04 -3.58
CA SER A 298 9.11 10.16 -2.72
C SER A 298 10.26 10.66 -1.85
N GLU A 299 10.64 11.93 -2.04
CA GLU A 299 11.64 12.60 -1.21
C GLU A 299 11.22 12.67 0.26
N GLU A 300 9.94 12.86 0.56
CA GLU A 300 9.42 12.89 1.93
C GLU A 300 9.52 11.52 2.61
N ALA A 301 9.26 10.43 1.87
CA ALA A 301 9.44 9.08 2.37
C ALA A 301 10.92 8.78 2.64
N VAL A 302 11.82 9.23 1.77
CA VAL A 302 13.28 9.15 1.99
C VAL A 302 13.72 9.97 3.21
N ALA A 303 13.21 11.19 3.38
CA ALA A 303 13.51 12.02 4.56
C ALA A 303 13.03 11.35 5.86
N SER A 304 11.86 10.72 5.80
CA SER A 304 11.31 9.96 6.94
C SER A 304 12.15 8.72 7.24
N ALA A 305 12.62 8.00 6.20
CA ALA A 305 13.50 6.85 6.35
C ALA A 305 14.87 7.23 6.94
N TRP A 306 15.43 8.38 6.55
CA TRP A 306 16.65 8.92 7.16
C TRP A 306 16.47 9.25 8.64
N LEU A 307 15.33 9.82 9.03
CA LEU A 307 15.00 10.08 10.43
C LEU A 307 14.98 8.76 11.21
N THR A 308 14.24 7.76 10.74
CA THR A 308 14.17 6.44 11.38
C THR A 308 15.53 5.74 11.46
N ALA A 309 16.35 5.77 10.42
CA ALA A 309 17.67 5.15 10.45
C ALA A 309 18.63 5.85 11.43
N SER A 310 18.49 7.17 11.59
CA SER A 310 19.23 7.92 12.61
C SER A 310 18.82 7.55 14.03
N GLU A 311 17.52 7.32 14.25
CA GLU A 311 16.95 6.88 15.54
C GLU A 311 17.34 5.44 15.90
N LEU A 312 17.38 4.54 14.91
CA LEU A 312 17.76 3.13 15.07
C LEU A 312 19.28 2.91 15.14
N ALA A 313 20.09 3.98 15.11
CA ALA A 313 21.55 3.92 15.11
C ALA A 313 22.13 2.93 14.07
N HIS A 314 21.56 2.93 12.86
CA HIS A 314 21.98 2.08 11.75
C HIS A 314 22.79 2.90 10.72
N PRO A 315 24.05 3.28 11.02
CA PRO A 315 24.82 4.24 10.23
C PRO A 315 25.14 3.78 8.80
N ASP A 316 25.02 2.48 8.54
CA ASP A 316 25.31 1.86 7.24
C ASP A 316 24.07 1.68 6.36
N ALA A 317 22.92 2.28 6.74
CA ALA A 317 21.74 2.42 5.90
C ALA A 317 21.83 3.71 5.07
N ARG A 318 21.60 3.61 3.76
CA ARG A 318 21.58 4.73 2.82
C ARG A 318 20.24 4.77 2.11
N PHE A 319 19.60 5.93 2.04
CA PHE A 319 18.37 6.10 1.28
C PHE A 319 18.57 7.04 0.09
N VAL A 320 17.99 6.69 -1.05
CA VAL A 320 18.13 7.42 -2.31
C VAL A 320 16.75 7.74 -2.85
N ALA A 321 16.51 9.02 -3.15
CA ALA A 321 15.31 9.48 -3.85
C ALA A 321 15.46 9.21 -5.35
N ALA A 322 14.92 8.10 -5.84
CA ALA A 322 15.05 7.68 -7.24
C ALA A 322 13.98 6.64 -7.65
N ASP A 323 13.80 6.48 -8.97
CA ASP A 323 13.07 5.33 -9.50
C ASP A 323 13.86 4.04 -9.26
N ALA A 324 13.23 3.09 -8.55
CA ALA A 324 13.88 1.85 -8.15
C ALA A 324 14.31 0.98 -9.35
N THR A 325 13.58 1.02 -10.47
CA THR A 325 13.91 0.22 -11.67
C THR A 325 15.13 0.80 -12.37
N ALA A 326 15.13 2.11 -12.62
CA ALA A 326 16.25 2.81 -13.23
C ALA A 326 17.52 2.66 -12.38
N TRP A 327 17.39 2.74 -11.06
CA TRP A 327 18.53 2.58 -10.16
C TRP A 327 19.07 1.15 -10.13
N ALA A 328 18.20 0.13 -10.08
CA ALA A 328 18.62 -1.28 -10.15
C ALA A 328 19.37 -1.59 -11.46
N LEU A 329 18.89 -1.07 -12.59
CA LEU A 329 19.52 -1.27 -13.91
C LEU A 329 20.86 -0.53 -14.06
N ALA A 330 21.07 0.56 -13.32
CA ALA A 330 22.31 1.33 -13.32
C ALA A 330 23.37 0.78 -12.35
N THR A 331 22.98 -0.09 -11.42
CA THR A 331 23.90 -0.70 -10.43
C THR A 331 24.86 -1.66 -11.12
N ASP A 332 26.15 -1.60 -10.77
CA ASP A 332 27.16 -2.53 -11.26
C ASP A 332 26.80 -3.96 -10.82
N PRO A 333 26.81 -4.98 -11.70
CA PRO A 333 26.61 -6.37 -11.31
C PRO A 333 27.55 -6.86 -10.19
N ALA A 334 28.71 -6.24 -10.01
CA ALA A 334 29.62 -6.51 -8.90
C ALA A 334 29.06 -6.07 -7.53
N ASP A 335 28.20 -5.05 -7.50
CA ASP A 335 27.57 -4.49 -6.29
C ASP A 335 26.19 -5.13 -6.03
N ARG A 336 26.02 -6.41 -6.38
CA ARG A 336 24.75 -7.12 -6.20
C ARG A 336 24.37 -7.19 -4.71
N PRO A 337 23.08 -6.99 -4.37
CA PRO A 337 22.60 -7.24 -3.02
C PRO A 337 22.48 -8.75 -2.75
N ASP A 338 22.57 -9.13 -1.47
CA ASP A 338 22.28 -10.49 -1.02
C ASP A 338 20.78 -10.73 -0.80
N VAL A 339 20.02 -9.68 -0.52
CA VAL A 339 18.56 -9.72 -0.38
C VAL A 339 17.96 -8.49 -1.06
N VAL A 340 16.90 -8.69 -1.83
CA VAL A 340 16.10 -7.58 -2.37
C VAL A 340 14.72 -7.60 -1.72
N VAL A 341 14.24 -6.45 -1.27
CA VAL A 341 12.86 -6.28 -0.79
C VAL A 341 12.13 -5.36 -1.77
N VAL A 342 10.97 -5.80 -2.26
CA VAL A 342 10.13 -4.99 -3.14
C VAL A 342 8.74 -4.78 -2.55
N ASN A 343 8.25 -3.55 -2.63
CA ASN A 343 6.88 -3.15 -2.31
C ASN A 343 6.36 -2.26 -3.46
N PRO A 344 5.94 -2.87 -4.58
CA PRO A 344 5.60 -2.12 -5.79
C PRO A 344 4.21 -1.46 -5.69
N PRO A 345 3.92 -0.51 -6.60
CA PRO A 345 2.55 -0.03 -6.80
C PRO A 345 1.59 -1.16 -7.20
N ARG A 346 0.27 -0.90 -7.19
CA ARG A 346 -0.77 -1.91 -7.52
C ARG A 346 -0.58 -2.63 -8.86
N ARG A 347 0.13 -1.99 -9.81
CA ARG A 347 0.48 -2.54 -11.13
C ARG A 347 1.58 -3.63 -11.08
N GLY A 348 2.27 -3.81 -9.96
CA GLY A 348 3.42 -4.70 -9.83
C GLY A 348 4.76 -4.02 -10.11
N ILE A 349 5.86 -4.79 -10.06
CA ILE A 349 7.23 -4.29 -10.33
C ILE A 349 7.45 -3.98 -11.82
N GLY A 350 6.64 -4.56 -12.70
CA GLY A 350 6.75 -4.35 -14.14
C GLY A 350 7.89 -5.16 -14.79
N PRO A 351 7.91 -5.19 -16.13
CA PRO A 351 8.72 -6.15 -16.88
C PRO A 351 10.22 -5.93 -16.77
N ASP A 352 10.67 -4.68 -16.63
CA ASP A 352 12.10 -4.35 -16.61
C ASP A 352 12.76 -4.75 -15.28
N LEU A 353 12.12 -4.42 -14.15
CA LEU A 353 12.62 -4.83 -12.83
C LEU A 353 12.46 -6.34 -12.61
N ALA A 354 11.37 -6.95 -13.10
CA ALA A 354 11.21 -8.40 -13.06
C ALA A 354 12.31 -9.11 -13.86
N ARG A 355 12.66 -8.60 -15.05
CA ARG A 355 13.76 -9.15 -15.86
C ARG A 355 15.11 -8.98 -15.16
N TRP A 356 15.37 -7.81 -14.58
CA TRP A 356 16.58 -7.60 -13.80
C TRP A 356 16.70 -8.60 -12.64
N LEU A 357 15.63 -8.81 -11.86
CA LEU A 357 15.61 -9.80 -10.78
C LEU A 357 15.86 -11.22 -11.30
N GLN A 358 15.19 -11.60 -12.39
CA GLN A 358 15.34 -12.90 -13.04
C GLN A 358 16.79 -13.15 -13.48
N ASP A 359 17.42 -12.18 -14.13
CA ASP A 359 18.76 -12.29 -14.70
C ASP A 359 19.88 -12.04 -13.68
N SER A 360 19.56 -11.38 -12.56
CA SER A 360 20.51 -11.14 -11.47
C SER A 360 20.95 -12.44 -10.78
N ALA A 361 22.02 -12.36 -9.99
CA ALA A 361 22.45 -13.44 -9.10
C ALA A 361 21.90 -13.29 -7.67
N VAL A 362 20.88 -12.45 -7.46
CA VAL A 362 20.30 -12.20 -6.13
C VAL A 362 19.69 -13.50 -5.60
N PRO A 363 20.13 -14.00 -4.43
CA PRO A 363 19.69 -15.31 -3.94
C PRO A 363 18.31 -15.27 -3.28
N CYS A 364 17.90 -14.14 -2.71
CA CYS A 364 16.67 -13.99 -1.94
C CYS A 364 15.92 -12.70 -2.32
N VAL A 365 14.60 -12.82 -2.49
CA VAL A 365 13.70 -11.68 -2.72
C VAL A 365 12.50 -11.77 -1.79
N VAL A 366 12.22 -10.70 -1.06
CA VAL A 366 10.97 -10.55 -0.30
C VAL A 366 10.05 -9.62 -1.08
N TYR A 367 8.85 -10.08 -1.37
CA TYR A 367 7.87 -9.37 -2.18
C TYR A 367 6.62 -9.06 -1.35
N SER A 368 6.36 -7.78 -1.07
CA SER A 368 5.09 -7.32 -0.49
C SER A 368 4.16 -6.85 -1.60
N SER A 369 2.88 -7.21 -1.59
CA SER A 369 1.90 -6.72 -2.57
C SER A 369 0.48 -6.66 -2.02
N CYS A 370 -0.21 -5.56 -2.32
CA CYS A 370 -1.65 -5.41 -2.11
C CYS A 370 -2.50 -5.96 -3.27
N ASN A 371 -1.90 -6.59 -4.29
CA ASN A 371 -2.60 -7.11 -5.47
C ASN A 371 -2.04 -8.47 -5.91
N ALA A 372 -2.74 -9.55 -5.58
CA ALA A 372 -2.33 -10.91 -5.93
C ALA A 372 -2.26 -11.17 -7.45
N VAL A 373 -2.99 -10.41 -8.28
CA VAL A 373 -3.01 -10.61 -9.74
C VAL A 373 -1.72 -10.11 -10.37
N SER A 374 -1.28 -8.89 -10.04
CA SER A 374 -0.01 -8.36 -10.55
C SER A 374 1.18 -9.10 -9.95
N LEU A 375 1.12 -9.45 -8.65
CA LEU A 375 2.10 -10.35 -8.03
C LEU A 375 2.25 -11.66 -8.81
N ALA A 376 1.14 -12.34 -9.13
CA ALA A 376 1.20 -13.60 -9.89
C ALA A 376 1.82 -13.42 -11.29
N ALA A 377 1.51 -12.31 -11.98
CA ALA A 377 2.10 -11.98 -13.27
C ALA A 377 3.61 -11.74 -13.17
N ASP A 378 4.06 -10.99 -12.15
CA ASP A 378 5.48 -10.72 -11.90
C ASP A 378 6.24 -11.99 -11.52
N LEU A 379 5.66 -12.86 -10.67
CA LEU A 379 6.25 -14.16 -10.33
C LEU A 379 6.41 -15.06 -11.56
N ALA A 380 5.43 -15.05 -12.47
CA ALA A 380 5.52 -15.80 -13.72
C ALA A 380 6.65 -15.29 -14.63
N ALA A 381 7.02 -14.02 -14.54
CA ALA A 381 8.15 -13.43 -15.26
C ALA A 381 9.51 -13.75 -14.64
N MET A 382 9.55 -14.29 -13.41
CA MET A 382 10.78 -14.60 -12.67
C MET A 382 10.90 -16.09 -12.30
N PRO A 383 10.88 -17.03 -13.25
CA PRO A 383 10.83 -18.46 -12.97
C PRO A 383 12.04 -19.02 -12.22
N SER A 384 13.15 -18.27 -12.15
CA SER A 384 14.33 -18.68 -11.35
C SER A 384 14.14 -18.42 -9.85
N LEU A 385 13.20 -17.56 -9.46
CA LEU A 385 12.88 -17.20 -8.08
C LEU A 385 11.63 -17.99 -7.65
N VAL A 386 11.85 -19.01 -6.82
CA VAL A 386 10.81 -19.95 -6.40
C VAL A 386 10.18 -19.49 -5.09
N VAL A 387 8.85 -19.50 -5.04
CA VAL A 387 8.07 -19.22 -3.82
C VAL A 387 8.39 -20.25 -2.74
N ARG A 388 8.85 -19.78 -1.58
CA ARG A 388 9.09 -20.58 -0.39
C ARG A 388 8.01 -20.45 0.66
N GLU A 389 7.60 -19.22 0.93
CA GLU A 389 6.53 -18.90 1.88
C GLU A 389 5.69 -17.76 1.32
N ALA A 390 4.39 -17.80 1.58
CA ALA A 390 3.48 -16.69 1.33
C ALA A 390 2.57 -16.51 2.53
N ARG A 391 2.33 -15.26 2.93
CA ARG A 391 1.44 -14.91 4.04
C ARG A 391 0.50 -13.78 3.61
N VAL A 392 -0.79 -13.98 3.87
CA VAL A 392 -1.83 -12.98 3.64
C VAL A 392 -2.11 -12.24 4.94
N PHE A 393 -2.16 -10.92 4.87
CA PHE A 393 -2.50 -10.02 5.97
C PHE A 393 -3.83 -9.34 5.67
N ASP A 394 -4.86 -9.75 6.40
CA ASP A 394 -6.18 -9.11 6.38
C ASP A 394 -6.24 -8.05 7.49
N MET A 395 -5.86 -6.82 7.13
CA MET A 395 -5.90 -5.66 8.03
C MET A 395 -7.26 -4.94 8.02
N PHE A 396 -8.16 -5.31 7.09
CA PHE A 396 -9.45 -4.65 6.86
C PHE A 396 -10.54 -5.71 6.60
N PRO A 397 -10.98 -6.44 7.65
CA PRO A 397 -12.00 -7.48 7.54
C PRO A 397 -13.28 -6.93 6.92
N GLN A 398 -13.96 -7.78 6.15
CA GLN A 398 -15.19 -7.42 5.43
C GLN A 398 -15.00 -6.38 4.31
N THR A 399 -13.76 -6.10 3.92
CA THR A 399 -13.43 -5.37 2.68
C THR A 399 -12.74 -6.29 1.68
N THR A 400 -12.46 -5.75 0.50
CA THR A 400 -11.64 -6.41 -0.52
C THR A 400 -10.13 -6.17 -0.33
N HIS A 401 -9.71 -5.40 0.68
CA HIS A 401 -8.30 -5.05 0.91
C HIS A 401 -7.55 -6.12 1.69
N TYR A 402 -6.37 -6.47 1.18
CA TYR A 402 -5.43 -7.38 1.82
C TYR A 402 -4.01 -7.00 1.38
N GLU A 403 -3.02 -7.49 2.13
CA GLU A 403 -1.61 -7.48 1.75
C GLU A 403 -1.10 -8.92 1.68
N VAL A 404 -0.15 -9.21 0.80
CA VAL A 404 0.54 -10.51 0.70
C VAL A 404 2.03 -10.27 0.76
N ALA A 405 2.72 -10.94 1.68
CA ALA A 405 4.18 -11.03 1.63
C ALA A 405 4.61 -12.42 1.15
N VAL A 406 5.56 -12.46 0.22
CA VAL A 406 6.09 -13.69 -0.38
C VAL A 406 7.60 -13.71 -0.24
N LEU A 407 8.13 -14.80 0.31
CA LEU A 407 9.56 -15.11 0.29
C LEU A 407 9.88 -15.91 -0.96
N LEU A 408 10.79 -15.39 -1.78
CA LEU A 408 11.31 -16.03 -2.97
C LEU A 408 12.78 -16.36 -2.76
N GLU A 409 13.15 -17.59 -3.10
CA GLU A 409 14.55 -18.02 -3.14
C GLU A 409 14.91 -18.50 -4.52
N ARG A 410 16.15 -18.26 -4.93
CA ARG A 410 16.64 -18.74 -6.21
C ARG A 410 16.65 -20.28 -6.24
N GLY A 411 15.85 -20.86 -7.13
CA GLY A 411 15.79 -22.30 -7.36
C GLY A 411 16.97 -22.80 -8.19
N PRO A 412 17.23 -24.12 -8.21
CA PRO A 412 18.18 -24.71 -9.17
C PRO A 412 17.75 -24.34 -10.59
N ARG A 413 18.68 -23.80 -11.38
CA ARG A 413 18.44 -23.38 -12.77
C ARG A 413 17.84 -24.57 -13.54
N PRO A 414 16.69 -24.41 -14.24
CA PRO A 414 16.15 -25.48 -15.07
C PRO A 414 17.22 -25.95 -16.06
N VAL A 415 17.50 -27.26 -16.07
CA VAL A 415 18.42 -27.85 -17.04
C VAL A 415 17.80 -27.71 -18.42
N ASP A 416 18.55 -27.13 -19.35
CA ASP A 416 18.12 -26.95 -20.73
C ASP A 416 17.88 -28.33 -21.38
N PRO A 417 16.64 -28.65 -21.80
CA PRO A 417 16.33 -29.95 -22.43
C PRO A 417 17.02 -30.15 -23.78
N SER A 418 17.72 -29.15 -24.33
CA SER A 418 18.45 -29.26 -25.60
C SER A 418 19.89 -29.81 -25.47
N THR A 419 20.34 -30.20 -24.27
CA THR A 419 21.70 -30.73 -24.03
C THR A 419 21.79 -32.24 -23.78
N GLY A 420 20.80 -33.02 -24.23
CA GLY A 420 20.73 -34.49 -24.09
C GLY A 420 21.23 -35.27 -25.31
#